data_AF-A0A529K6I8-F1
#
_entry.id   AF-A0A529K6I8-F1
#
_cell.length_a   1.000
_cell.length_b   1.000
_cell.length_c   1.000
_cell.angle_alpha   90.00
_cell.angle_beta   90.00
_cell.angle_gamma   90.00
#
_symmetry.space_group_name_H-M   'P 1'
#
loop_
_entity.id
_entity.type
_entity.pdbx_description
1 polymer ?
#
loop_
_entity_poly.entity_id
_entity_poly.type
_entity_poly.pdbx_seq_one_letter_code
_entity_poly.pdbx_strand_id
1 'polypeptide(L)'
;PGLLTEWGWNDDRSKIMMTVREGVTWHDGSPFTAEDVVWSLQRAGDEKTGNPIQFVWKNVNNFKIDGNKITGDVVQFDPVYFKWMSFLTGYIMPKAYYEKVGAEGFEKAPIGTGPYMVDKFERNAFLRLKANPNYWGGKPAFENVTIKFVTDAASRVAEIESGSSQVTLEIPYEEYDRLIAKDGLAGSCNNVSDIGMIFFNDIDVMLDRNVRQAAVMAVDKKLLVDRLLRGYGQPIDTLETPEYEAYDPSIKVEH
;
A
#
# COMPACT_ATOMS: atom_id res chain seq x y z
N PRO A 1 -15.71 -5.65 -0.29
CA PRO A 1 -16.38 -4.80 -1.31
C PRO A 1 -16.11 -3.32 -1.02
N GLY A 2 -15.87 -2.52 -2.06
CA GLY A 2 -15.46 -1.11 -1.94
C GLY A 2 -16.21 -0.25 -2.95
N LEU A 3 -15.48 0.49 -3.79
CA LEU A 3 -16.03 1.16 -4.98
C LEU A 3 -16.60 0.18 -6.01
N LEU A 4 -16.17 -1.08 -5.96
CA LEU A 4 -16.83 -2.20 -6.63
C LEU A 4 -17.65 -2.99 -5.62
N THR A 5 -18.91 -3.27 -5.97
CA THR A 5 -19.83 -4.08 -5.16
C THR A 5 -19.77 -5.55 -5.53
N GLU A 6 -19.38 -5.85 -6.77
CA GLU A 6 -19.26 -7.20 -7.32
C GLU A 6 -18.12 -7.22 -8.35
N TRP A 7 -17.33 -8.29 -8.41
CA TRP A 7 -16.26 -8.46 -9.39
C TRP A 7 -15.98 -9.96 -9.57
N GLY A 8 -15.48 -10.36 -10.74
CA GLY A 8 -15.15 -11.76 -11.00
C GLY A 8 -14.80 -12.04 -12.45
N TRP A 9 -14.48 -13.31 -12.72
CA TRP A 9 -14.34 -13.83 -14.07
C TRP A 9 -15.62 -14.55 -14.50
N ASN A 10 -15.86 -14.62 -15.80
CA ASN A 10 -16.81 -15.59 -16.34
C ASN A 10 -16.25 -17.02 -16.28
N ASP A 11 -17.09 -18.02 -16.57
CA ASP A 11 -16.77 -19.44 -16.38
C ASP A 11 -15.48 -19.90 -17.10
N ASP A 12 -15.26 -19.44 -18.33
CA ASP A 12 -14.07 -19.78 -19.14
C ASP A 12 -12.89 -18.83 -18.91
N ARG A 13 -13.04 -17.83 -18.03
CA ARG A 13 -12.04 -16.82 -17.66
C ARG A 13 -11.54 -15.96 -18.82
N SER A 14 -12.27 -15.90 -19.94
CA SER A 14 -11.97 -15.02 -21.07
C SER A 14 -12.41 -13.57 -20.83
N LYS A 15 -13.24 -13.31 -19.82
CA LYS A 15 -13.72 -11.97 -19.47
C LYS A 15 -13.74 -11.74 -17.97
N ILE A 16 -13.56 -10.48 -17.60
CA ILE A 16 -13.92 -10.00 -16.27
C ILE A 16 -15.25 -9.27 -16.29
N MET A 17 -15.91 -9.26 -15.14
CA MET A 17 -17.00 -8.35 -14.85
C MET A 17 -16.70 -7.57 -13.57
N MET A 18 -17.17 -6.34 -13.49
CA MET A 18 -17.15 -5.50 -12.29
C MET A 18 -18.44 -4.68 -12.21
N THR A 19 -19.04 -4.57 -11.03
CA THR A 19 -20.19 -3.71 -10.75
C THR A 19 -19.75 -2.56 -9.86
N VAL A 20 -19.94 -1.33 -10.35
CA VAL A 20 -19.52 -0.09 -9.70
C VAL A 20 -20.60 0.38 -8.72
N ARG A 21 -20.16 0.83 -7.55
CA ARG A 21 -21.02 1.39 -6.52
C ARG A 21 -21.65 2.69 -7.00
N GLU A 22 -22.98 2.77 -6.89
CA GLU A 22 -23.73 3.98 -7.18
C GLU A 22 -23.75 4.96 -6.00
N GLY A 23 -24.06 6.23 -6.27
CA GLY A 23 -24.22 7.26 -5.25
C GLY A 23 -22.92 7.73 -4.60
N VAL A 24 -21.76 7.44 -5.20
CA VAL A 24 -20.46 7.91 -4.74
C VAL A 24 -20.11 9.22 -5.46
N THR A 25 -19.52 10.16 -4.72
CA THR A 25 -18.97 11.39 -5.27
C THR A 25 -17.47 11.49 -4.95
N TRP A 26 -16.75 12.19 -5.82
CA TRP A 26 -15.42 12.70 -5.52
C TRP A 26 -15.50 13.82 -4.46
N HIS A 27 -14.37 14.18 -3.87
CA HIS A 27 -14.29 15.23 -2.85
C HIS A 27 -14.73 16.61 -3.35
N ASP A 28 -14.69 16.85 -4.66
CA ASP A 28 -15.20 18.08 -5.30
C ASP A 28 -16.72 18.05 -5.58
N GLY A 29 -17.39 16.95 -5.24
CA GLY A 29 -18.83 16.74 -5.45
C GLY A 29 -19.20 16.18 -6.83
N SER A 30 -18.25 16.02 -7.75
CA SER A 30 -18.51 15.36 -9.03
C SER A 30 -18.83 13.87 -8.84
N PRO A 31 -19.67 13.27 -9.71
CA PRO A 31 -20.04 11.86 -9.57
C PRO A 31 -18.86 10.94 -9.87
N PHE A 32 -18.71 9.89 -9.07
CA PHE A 32 -17.85 8.75 -9.40
C PHE A 32 -18.61 7.76 -10.28
N THR A 33 -17.98 7.31 -11.37
CA THR A 33 -18.64 6.47 -12.39
C THR A 33 -17.77 5.31 -12.86
N ALA A 34 -18.37 4.41 -13.65
CA ALA A 34 -17.63 3.34 -14.33
C ALA A 34 -16.54 3.85 -15.28
N GLU A 35 -16.67 5.07 -15.81
CA GLU A 35 -15.62 5.67 -16.64
C GLU A 35 -14.34 5.93 -15.86
N ASP A 36 -14.44 6.36 -14.59
CA ASP A 36 -13.28 6.60 -13.75
C ASP A 36 -12.51 5.29 -13.49
N VAL A 37 -13.23 4.19 -13.30
CA VAL A 37 -12.64 2.86 -13.09
C VAL A 37 -11.90 2.40 -14.35
N VAL A 38 -12.58 2.40 -15.51
CA VAL A 38 -11.97 1.98 -16.78
C VAL A 38 -10.75 2.83 -17.12
N TRP A 39 -10.88 4.16 -17.00
CA TRP A 39 -9.77 5.08 -17.25
C TRP A 39 -8.59 4.83 -16.30
N SER A 40 -8.86 4.59 -15.02
CA SER A 40 -7.81 4.31 -14.03
C SER A 40 -7.06 3.01 -14.33
N LEU A 41 -7.77 1.94 -14.70
CA LEU A 41 -7.16 0.65 -15.07
C LEU A 41 -6.34 0.76 -16.36
N GLN A 42 -6.87 1.45 -17.37
CA GLN A 42 -6.16 1.69 -18.63
C GLN A 42 -4.89 2.51 -18.42
N ARG A 43 -4.99 3.60 -17.64
CA ARG A 43 -3.84 4.42 -17.24
C ARG A 43 -2.82 3.58 -16.46
N ALA A 44 -3.27 2.78 -15.49
CA ALA A 44 -2.39 1.95 -14.69
C ALA A 44 -1.65 0.89 -15.52
N GLY A 45 -2.26 0.41 -16.61
CA GLY A 45 -1.64 -0.47 -17.60
C GLY A 45 -0.81 0.23 -18.67
N ASP A 46 -0.72 1.55 -18.71
CA ASP A 46 0.13 2.25 -19.68
C ASP A 46 1.57 2.38 -19.15
N GLU A 47 2.53 1.81 -19.87
CA GLU A 47 3.96 1.87 -19.57
C GLU A 47 4.50 3.30 -19.41
N LYS A 48 3.92 4.26 -20.13
CA LYS A 48 4.34 5.67 -20.09
C LYS A 48 4.06 6.32 -18.74
N THR A 49 3.19 5.73 -17.93
CA THR A 49 2.83 6.27 -16.61
C THR A 49 3.84 5.89 -15.52
N GLY A 50 4.75 4.95 -15.80
CA GLY A 50 5.73 4.48 -14.83
C GLY A 50 5.15 3.62 -13.71
N ASN A 51 3.92 3.10 -13.86
CA ASN A 51 3.35 2.18 -12.88
C ASN A 51 4.17 0.87 -12.83
N PRO A 52 4.77 0.50 -11.69
CA PRO A 52 5.69 -0.64 -11.62
C PRO A 52 5.00 -2.00 -11.83
N ILE A 53 3.67 -2.07 -11.70
CA ILE A 53 2.89 -3.29 -11.96
C ILE A 53 1.97 -3.16 -13.18
N GLN A 54 2.29 -2.27 -14.12
CA GLN A 54 1.50 -2.07 -15.34
C GLN A 54 1.17 -3.37 -16.10
N PHE A 55 2.09 -4.35 -16.03
CA PHE A 55 1.94 -5.65 -16.70
C PHE A 55 0.73 -6.44 -16.17
N VAL A 56 0.36 -6.29 -14.90
CA VAL A 56 -0.86 -6.88 -14.34
C VAL A 56 -2.08 -6.24 -14.99
N TRP A 57 -2.11 -4.92 -15.06
CA TRP A 57 -3.28 -4.18 -15.56
C TRP A 57 -3.52 -4.40 -17.05
N LYS A 58 -2.45 -4.58 -17.84
CA LYS A 58 -2.52 -4.94 -19.26
C LYS A 58 -3.13 -6.31 -19.55
N ASN A 59 -3.22 -7.20 -18.55
CA ASN A 59 -3.82 -8.52 -18.72
C ASN A 59 -5.32 -8.46 -19.03
N VAL A 60 -5.97 -7.31 -18.81
CA VAL A 60 -7.35 -7.06 -19.19
C VAL A 60 -7.45 -5.79 -20.05
N ASN A 61 -8.18 -5.85 -21.15
CA ASN A 61 -8.41 -4.71 -22.03
C ASN A 61 -9.85 -4.69 -22.59
N ASN A 62 -10.08 -3.91 -23.66
CA ASN A 62 -11.37 -3.82 -24.36
C ASN A 62 -12.58 -3.62 -23.43
N PHE A 63 -12.41 -2.77 -22.41
CA PHE A 63 -13.45 -2.50 -21.44
C PHE A 63 -14.70 -1.92 -22.11
N LYS A 64 -15.86 -2.44 -21.73
CA LYS A 64 -17.19 -1.95 -22.11
C LYS A 64 -17.96 -1.59 -20.84
N ILE A 65 -18.69 -0.49 -20.91
CA ILE A 65 -19.51 0.02 -19.83
C ILE A 65 -20.98 -0.10 -20.24
N ASP A 66 -21.79 -0.66 -19.35
CA ASP A 66 -23.26 -0.69 -19.44
C ASP A 66 -23.84 -0.25 -18.10
N GLY A 67 -24.23 1.03 -18.01
CA GLY A 67 -24.62 1.66 -16.75
C GLY A 67 -23.47 1.64 -15.74
N ASN A 68 -23.67 0.96 -14.61
CA ASN A 68 -22.66 0.76 -13.57
C ASN A 68 -21.87 -0.55 -13.72
N LYS A 69 -22.12 -1.34 -14.77
CA LYS A 69 -21.41 -2.59 -15.03
C LYS A 69 -20.28 -2.39 -16.03
N ILE A 70 -19.16 -3.03 -15.77
CA ILE A 70 -17.98 -3.05 -16.61
C ILE A 70 -17.71 -4.50 -17.01
N THR A 71 -17.47 -4.75 -18.29
CA THR A 71 -16.89 -6.01 -18.78
C THR A 71 -15.57 -5.73 -19.48
N GLY A 72 -14.55 -6.57 -19.29
CA GLY A 72 -13.27 -6.47 -20.00
C GLY A 72 -12.82 -7.83 -20.54
N ASP A 73 -12.06 -7.82 -21.63
CA ASP A 73 -11.49 -9.03 -22.22
C ASP A 73 -10.20 -9.39 -21.47
N VAL A 74 -10.08 -10.65 -21.04
CA VAL A 74 -8.86 -11.19 -20.42
C VAL A 74 -7.92 -11.62 -21.53
N VAL A 75 -6.86 -10.85 -21.72
CA VAL A 75 -5.79 -11.14 -22.70
C VAL A 75 -4.87 -12.23 -22.18
N GLN A 76 -4.55 -12.17 -20.88
CA GLN A 76 -3.75 -13.15 -20.17
C GLN A 76 -4.40 -13.40 -18.82
N PHE A 77 -4.67 -14.67 -18.50
CA PHE A 77 -5.27 -14.99 -17.22
C PHE A 77 -4.28 -14.71 -16.07
N ASP A 78 -4.73 -13.90 -15.12
CA ASP A 78 -4.01 -13.59 -13.89
C ASP A 78 -4.93 -13.87 -12.69
N PRO A 79 -4.66 -14.92 -11.89
CA PRO A 79 -5.53 -15.31 -10.78
C PRO A 79 -5.55 -14.30 -9.63
N VAL A 80 -4.63 -13.34 -9.61
CA VAL A 80 -4.52 -12.32 -8.56
C VAL A 80 -4.89 -10.92 -9.04
N TYR A 81 -5.42 -10.77 -10.27
CA TYR A 81 -5.83 -9.47 -10.84
C TYR A 81 -6.69 -8.64 -9.87
N PHE A 82 -7.72 -9.22 -9.28
CA PHE A 82 -8.58 -8.51 -8.32
C PHE A 82 -7.91 -8.28 -6.96
N LYS A 83 -6.95 -9.12 -6.55
CA LYS A 83 -6.15 -8.86 -5.34
C LYS A 83 -5.30 -7.60 -5.55
N TRP A 84 -4.72 -7.43 -6.73
CA TRP A 84 -3.96 -6.22 -7.08
C TRP A 84 -4.78 -4.94 -7.03
N MET A 85 -6.12 -5.00 -7.18
CA MET A 85 -6.99 -3.82 -7.05
C MET A 85 -7.07 -3.27 -5.63
N SER A 86 -6.63 -4.04 -4.62
CA SER A 86 -6.47 -3.54 -3.25
C SER A 86 -5.07 -3.00 -2.94
N PHE A 87 -4.15 -3.04 -3.91
CA PHE A 87 -2.76 -2.64 -3.71
C PHE A 87 -2.50 -1.18 -4.17
N LEU A 88 -1.42 -0.58 -3.65
CA LEU A 88 -1.07 0.84 -3.78
C LEU A 88 -0.84 1.36 -5.21
N THR A 89 -0.89 0.50 -6.21
CA THR A 89 -0.70 0.83 -7.63
C THR A 89 -1.96 0.65 -8.46
N GLY A 90 -3.08 0.25 -7.82
CA GLY A 90 -4.41 0.09 -8.41
C GLY A 90 -5.40 1.19 -8.05
N TYR A 91 -4.93 2.37 -7.63
CA TYR A 91 -5.81 3.47 -7.20
C TYR A 91 -6.73 3.95 -8.32
N ILE A 92 -8.01 4.08 -7.97
CA ILE A 92 -9.02 4.73 -8.81
C ILE A 92 -8.91 6.24 -8.63
N MET A 93 -8.81 6.95 -9.75
CA MET A 93 -8.53 8.38 -9.82
C MET A 93 -9.63 9.11 -10.62
N PRO A 94 -9.87 10.40 -10.34
CA PRO A 94 -10.95 11.18 -10.95
C PRO A 94 -10.58 11.56 -12.39
N LYS A 95 -11.13 10.85 -13.39
CA LYS A 95 -10.76 11.04 -14.81
C LYS A 95 -10.88 12.50 -15.23
N ALA A 96 -12.07 13.09 -15.05
CA ALA A 96 -12.37 14.44 -15.52
C ALA A 96 -11.49 15.50 -14.85
N TYR A 97 -11.25 15.37 -13.54
CA TYR A 97 -10.38 16.28 -12.80
C TYR A 97 -8.92 16.13 -13.24
N TYR A 98 -8.42 14.90 -13.30
CA TYR A 98 -7.03 14.62 -13.69
C TYR A 98 -6.73 15.10 -15.11
N GLU A 99 -7.62 14.86 -16.08
CA GLU A 99 -7.47 15.36 -17.45
C GLU A 99 -7.48 16.90 -17.52
N LYS A 100 -8.23 17.56 -16.64
CA LYS A 100 -8.30 19.02 -16.57
C LYS A 100 -7.04 19.65 -15.99
N VAL A 101 -6.48 19.09 -14.91
CA VAL A 101 -5.37 19.71 -14.16
C VAL A 101 -4.00 19.10 -14.47
N GLY A 102 -3.97 17.93 -15.12
CA GLY A 102 -2.77 17.16 -15.36
C GLY A 102 -2.17 16.55 -14.09
N ALA A 103 -1.09 15.77 -14.25
CA ALA A 103 -0.42 15.08 -13.16
C ALA A 103 0.07 16.04 -12.05
N GLU A 104 0.73 17.14 -12.44
CA GLU A 104 1.28 18.12 -11.49
C GLU A 104 0.17 18.87 -10.74
N GLY A 105 -0.93 19.22 -11.43
CA GLY A 105 -2.07 19.86 -10.80
C GLY A 105 -2.76 18.92 -9.81
N PHE A 106 -2.89 17.64 -10.16
CA PHE A 106 -3.43 16.62 -9.27
C PHE A 106 -2.55 16.38 -8.05
N GLU A 107 -1.21 16.34 -8.22
CA GLU A 107 -0.27 16.19 -7.10
C GLU A 107 -0.38 17.34 -6.10
N LYS A 108 -0.60 18.58 -6.58
CA LYS A 108 -0.75 19.77 -5.73
C LYS A 108 -2.09 19.81 -4.99
N ALA A 109 -3.16 19.27 -5.58
CA ALA A 109 -4.51 19.33 -5.03
C ALA A 109 -5.27 18.01 -5.28
N PRO A 110 -4.86 16.90 -4.67
CA PRO A 110 -5.45 15.61 -4.95
C PRO A 110 -6.87 15.52 -4.37
N ILE A 111 -7.77 14.91 -5.13
CA ILE A 111 -9.12 14.55 -4.69
C ILE A 111 -9.33 13.03 -4.81
N GLY A 112 -10.18 12.49 -3.94
CA GLY A 112 -10.52 11.06 -3.90
C GLY A 112 -12.00 10.85 -3.62
N THR A 113 -12.38 9.60 -3.39
CA THR A 113 -13.72 9.21 -2.89
C THR A 113 -13.67 8.75 -1.42
N GLY A 114 -12.50 8.85 -0.80
CA GLY A 114 -12.22 8.32 0.53
C GLY A 114 -12.84 9.13 1.69
N PRO A 115 -12.68 8.63 2.92
CA PRO A 115 -13.24 9.23 4.15
C PRO A 115 -12.66 10.58 4.52
N TYR A 116 -11.47 10.91 4.03
CA TYR A 116 -10.76 12.14 4.36
C TYR A 116 -10.32 12.88 3.11
N MET A 117 -10.36 14.21 3.17
CA MET A 117 -9.94 15.13 2.12
C MET A 117 -8.69 15.87 2.55
N VAL A 118 -7.79 16.17 1.61
CA VAL A 118 -6.61 17.01 1.91
C VAL A 118 -7.08 18.43 2.24
N ASP A 119 -6.74 18.90 3.43
CA ASP A 119 -6.96 20.29 3.84
C ASP A 119 -5.71 21.13 3.60
N LYS A 120 -4.55 20.61 4.03
CA LYS A 120 -3.25 21.25 3.79
C LYS A 120 -2.13 20.22 3.77
N PHE A 121 -1.22 20.36 2.82
CA PHE A 121 0.04 19.63 2.80
C PHE A 121 1.20 20.63 2.91
N GLU A 122 2.03 20.46 3.93
CA GLU A 122 3.26 21.23 4.14
C GLU A 122 4.43 20.25 4.05
N ARG A 123 5.21 20.39 2.97
CA ARG A 123 6.32 19.46 2.66
C ARG A 123 7.28 19.38 3.85
N ASN A 124 7.69 18.17 4.20
CA ASN A 124 8.59 17.88 5.34
C ASN A 124 8.06 18.30 6.72
N ALA A 125 6.79 18.71 6.85
CA ALA A 125 6.20 19.09 8.12
C ALA A 125 4.95 18.25 8.45
N PHE A 126 3.87 18.37 7.68
CA PHE A 126 2.63 17.65 7.97
C PHE A 126 1.68 17.54 6.77
N LEU A 127 0.79 16.55 6.84
CA LEU A 127 -0.44 16.45 6.06
C LEU A 127 -1.64 16.60 7.00
N ARG A 128 -2.47 17.60 6.75
CA ARG A 128 -3.74 17.81 7.43
C ARG A 128 -4.88 17.35 6.55
N LEU A 129 -5.73 16.55 7.15
CA LEU A 129 -6.90 15.95 6.54
C LEU A 129 -8.15 16.40 7.29
N LYS A 130 -9.24 16.60 6.56
CA LYS A 130 -10.57 16.83 7.12
C LYS A 130 -11.54 15.76 6.67
N ALA A 131 -12.50 15.40 7.51
CA ALA A 131 -13.51 14.40 7.19
C ALA A 131 -14.29 14.81 5.93
N ASN A 132 -14.53 13.84 5.04
CA ASN A 132 -15.42 13.97 3.90
C ASN A 132 -16.87 13.79 4.39
N PRO A 133 -17.70 14.85 4.44
CA PRO A 133 -19.09 14.75 4.91
C PRO A 133 -19.96 13.89 3.99
N ASN A 134 -19.55 13.70 2.73
CA ASN A 134 -20.27 12.92 1.72
C ASN A 134 -19.63 11.54 1.51
N TYR A 135 -18.85 11.04 2.47
CA TYR A 135 -18.22 9.73 2.33
C TYR A 135 -19.26 8.61 2.30
N TRP A 136 -19.22 7.82 1.23
CA TRP A 136 -20.15 6.71 0.98
C TRP A 136 -20.07 5.57 2.01
N GLY A 137 -18.98 5.47 2.77
CA GLY A 137 -18.75 4.44 3.78
C GLY A 137 -19.21 4.82 5.21
N GLY A 138 -19.84 5.97 5.40
CA GLY A 138 -20.30 6.47 6.70
C GLY A 138 -19.36 7.49 7.34
N LYS A 139 -19.84 8.29 8.30
CA LYS A 139 -19.06 9.41 8.87
C LYS A 139 -17.76 8.89 9.53
N PRO A 140 -16.57 9.43 9.19
CA PRO A 140 -15.33 9.10 9.90
C PRO A 140 -15.39 9.48 11.38
N ALA A 141 -14.66 8.75 12.22
CA ALA A 141 -14.64 8.97 13.67
C ALA A 141 -14.05 10.34 14.08
N PHE A 142 -13.13 10.88 13.28
CA PHE A 142 -12.45 12.14 13.56
C PHE A 142 -12.80 13.17 12.50
N GLU A 143 -13.02 14.41 12.91
CA GLU A 143 -13.30 15.50 11.97
C GLU A 143 -12.03 16.02 11.31
N ASN A 144 -10.90 15.95 12.02
CA ASN A 144 -9.59 16.39 11.55
C ASN A 144 -8.54 15.35 11.93
N VAL A 145 -7.62 15.07 11.02
CA VAL A 145 -6.46 14.21 11.25
C VAL A 145 -5.22 14.96 10.79
N THR A 146 -4.19 15.02 11.62
CA THR A 146 -2.89 15.58 11.25
C THR A 146 -1.85 14.48 11.29
N ILE A 147 -1.25 14.18 10.14
CA ILE A 147 -0.12 13.28 10.02
C ILE A 147 1.14 14.15 10.02
N LYS A 148 1.94 14.04 11.08
CA LYS A 148 3.19 14.80 11.22
C LYS A 148 4.36 13.99 10.66
N PHE A 149 5.27 14.66 9.97
CA PHE A 149 6.48 14.02 9.45
C PHE A 149 7.62 14.21 10.46
N VAL A 150 7.69 13.31 11.43
CA VAL A 150 8.70 13.34 12.51
C VAL A 150 9.74 12.26 12.26
N THR A 151 10.85 12.62 11.62
CA THR A 151 11.90 11.68 11.18
C THR A 151 12.76 11.18 12.34
N ASP A 152 13.01 12.03 13.34
CA ASP A 152 13.78 11.67 14.53
C ASP A 152 12.98 10.77 15.49
N ALA A 153 13.54 9.62 15.84
CA ALA A 153 12.86 8.62 16.66
C ALA A 153 12.65 9.08 18.11
N ALA A 154 13.63 9.78 18.70
CA ALA A 154 13.51 10.31 20.06
C ALA A 154 12.38 11.36 20.16
N SER A 155 12.22 12.17 19.11
CA SER A 155 11.12 13.12 18.99
C SER A 155 9.76 12.40 18.90
N ARG A 156 9.65 11.31 18.13
CA ARG A 156 8.41 10.49 18.09
C ARG A 156 8.05 9.93 19.47
N VAL A 157 9.04 9.44 20.21
CA VAL A 157 8.86 8.93 21.58
C VAL A 157 8.37 10.04 22.52
N ALA A 158 9.00 11.22 22.49
CA ALA A 158 8.56 12.35 23.32
C ALA A 158 7.12 12.83 22.99
N GLU A 159 6.73 12.78 21.72
CA GLU A 159 5.39 13.20 21.29
C GLU A 159 4.28 12.26 21.75
N ILE A 160 4.48 10.94 21.67
CA ILE A 160 3.49 9.97 22.15
C ILE A 160 3.38 10.01 23.68
N GLU A 161 4.51 10.19 24.39
CA GLU A 161 4.52 10.30 25.86
C GLU A 161 3.85 11.57 26.38
N SER A 162 4.02 12.69 25.70
CA SER A 162 3.37 13.96 26.07
C SER A 162 1.91 14.04 25.65
N GLY A 163 1.43 13.11 24.82
CA GLY A 163 0.10 13.16 24.19
C GLY A 163 -0.01 14.18 23.05
N SER A 164 1.12 14.78 22.63
CA SER A 164 1.18 15.66 21.45
C SER A 164 0.84 14.92 20.15
N SER A 165 1.09 13.62 20.12
CA SER A 165 0.62 12.67 19.09
C SER A 165 -0.13 11.53 19.77
N GLN A 166 -1.21 11.04 19.14
CA GLN A 166 -2.04 9.95 19.69
C GLN A 166 -1.67 8.58 19.12
N VAL A 167 -1.00 8.57 17.96
CA VAL A 167 -0.51 7.37 17.27
C VAL A 167 0.85 7.70 16.70
N THR A 168 1.76 6.73 16.75
CA THR A 168 3.10 6.83 16.17
C THR A 168 3.53 5.46 15.64
N LEU A 169 4.48 5.46 14.70
CA LEU A 169 5.04 4.27 14.07
C LEU A 169 6.56 4.26 14.26
N GLU A 170 7.18 3.11 13.99
CA GLU A 170 8.65 2.96 13.99
C GLU A 170 9.30 3.42 15.30
N ILE A 171 8.73 3.01 16.43
CA ILE A 171 9.33 3.24 17.75
C ILE A 171 10.53 2.31 17.93
N PRO A 172 11.69 2.80 18.38
CA PRO A 172 12.84 1.95 18.69
C PRO A 172 12.44 0.83 19.66
N TYR A 173 12.93 -0.38 19.42
CA TYR A 173 12.52 -1.56 20.21
C TYR A 173 12.83 -1.41 21.71
N GLU A 174 13.91 -0.73 22.06
CA GLU A 174 14.28 -0.41 23.43
C GLU A 174 13.31 0.57 24.11
N GLU A 175 12.65 1.44 23.35
CA GLU A 175 11.65 2.38 23.83
C GLU A 175 10.26 1.74 23.88
N TYR A 176 9.96 0.81 22.98
CA TYR A 176 8.67 0.14 22.93
C TYR A 176 8.29 -0.52 24.26
N ASP A 177 9.15 -1.39 24.81
CA ASP A 177 8.93 -2.09 26.09
C ASP A 177 8.62 -1.09 27.23
N ARG A 178 9.36 0.02 27.26
CA ARG A 178 9.23 1.08 28.26
C ARG A 178 7.91 1.84 28.12
N LEU A 179 7.47 2.10 26.89
CA LEU A 179 6.26 2.86 26.60
C LEU A 179 5.00 2.06 26.90
N ILE A 180 4.95 0.78 26.51
CA ILE A 180 3.76 -0.07 26.77
C ILE A 180 3.59 -0.44 28.24
N ALA A 181 4.63 -0.29 29.06
CA ALA A 181 4.55 -0.47 30.51
C ALA A 181 3.90 0.73 31.22
N LYS A 182 3.64 1.84 30.52
CA LYS A 182 2.99 3.03 31.08
C LYS A 182 1.47 2.96 30.94
N ASP A 183 0.77 3.40 31.98
CA ASP A 183 -0.68 3.55 31.93
C ASP A 183 -1.10 4.53 30.83
N GLY A 184 -2.12 4.15 30.06
CA GLY A 184 -2.69 4.98 28.99
C GLY A 184 -2.01 4.84 27.63
N LEU A 185 -0.92 4.08 27.52
CA LEU A 185 -0.31 3.72 26.24
C LEU A 185 -0.52 2.24 25.93
N ALA A 186 -0.79 1.96 24.68
CA ALA A 186 -0.86 0.61 24.13
C ALA A 186 -0.07 0.57 22.83
N GLY A 187 0.49 -0.59 22.52
CA GLY A 187 1.28 -0.79 21.32
C GLY A 187 1.20 -2.22 20.83
N SER A 188 1.58 -2.42 19.58
CA SER A 188 1.77 -3.73 18.97
C SER A 188 3.13 -3.77 18.31
N CYS A 189 3.91 -4.81 18.62
CA CYS A 189 5.16 -5.11 17.96
C CYS A 189 5.16 -6.61 17.66
N ASN A 190 4.71 -6.96 16.46
CA ASN A 190 4.58 -8.34 15.99
C ASN A 190 5.18 -8.42 14.59
N ASN A 191 5.61 -9.61 14.20
CA ASN A 191 6.00 -9.86 12.81
C ASN A 191 4.82 -9.53 11.89
N VAL A 192 5.13 -8.83 10.80
CA VAL A 192 4.22 -8.52 9.71
C VAL A 192 4.83 -9.06 8.42
N SER A 193 4.08 -9.00 7.32
CA SER A 193 4.53 -9.38 5.97
C SER A 193 5.52 -8.35 5.38
N ASP A 194 6.54 -7.96 6.15
CA ASP A 194 7.62 -7.06 5.76
C ASP A 194 8.96 -7.71 6.07
N ILE A 195 9.93 -7.54 5.17
CA ILE A 195 11.21 -8.25 5.22
C ILE A 195 12.39 -7.28 5.13
N GLY A 196 13.33 -7.41 6.07
CA GLY A 196 14.62 -6.74 5.99
C GLY A 196 15.55 -7.46 5.02
N MET A 197 16.06 -6.75 4.01
CA MET A 197 16.92 -7.34 2.98
C MET A 197 18.17 -6.49 2.73
N ILE A 198 19.26 -7.16 2.36
CA ILE A 198 20.45 -6.55 1.76
C ILE A 198 20.49 -6.98 0.29
N PHE A 199 20.46 -6.01 -0.62
CA PHE A 199 20.55 -6.27 -2.04
C PHE A 199 22.01 -6.26 -2.49
N PHE A 200 22.44 -7.32 -3.18
CA PHE A 200 23.69 -7.32 -3.92
C PHE A 200 23.43 -6.87 -5.36
N ASN A 201 24.10 -5.81 -5.77
CA ASN A 201 24.14 -5.40 -7.17
C ASN A 201 25.12 -6.31 -7.92
N ASP A 202 24.75 -6.72 -9.14
CA ASP A 202 25.60 -7.54 -10.01
C ASP A 202 26.73 -6.70 -10.65
N ILE A 203 27.69 -6.26 -9.83
CA ILE A 203 28.85 -5.45 -10.23
C ILE A 203 30.16 -6.02 -9.67
N ASP A 204 31.26 -5.89 -10.40
CA ASP A 204 32.61 -6.29 -9.99
C ASP A 204 32.67 -7.70 -9.36
N VAL A 205 33.18 -7.81 -8.13
CA VAL A 205 33.32 -9.07 -7.39
C VAL A 205 31.97 -9.71 -7.04
N MET A 206 30.88 -8.92 -7.01
CA MET A 206 29.55 -9.44 -6.73
C MET A 206 28.99 -10.25 -7.91
N LEU A 207 29.62 -10.24 -9.10
CA LEU A 207 29.27 -11.14 -10.19
C LEU A 207 29.57 -12.62 -9.85
N ASP A 208 30.56 -12.87 -8.98
CA ASP A 208 30.88 -14.22 -8.53
C ASP A 208 29.84 -14.71 -7.50
N ARG A 209 29.15 -15.81 -7.85
CA ARG A 209 28.18 -16.47 -6.98
C ARG A 209 28.79 -16.85 -5.62
N ASN A 210 30.05 -17.29 -5.58
CA ASN A 210 30.71 -17.71 -4.36
C ASN A 210 30.94 -16.53 -3.41
N VAL A 211 31.24 -15.34 -3.95
CA VAL A 211 31.36 -14.12 -3.14
C VAL A 211 30.01 -13.76 -2.50
N ARG A 212 28.91 -13.83 -3.27
CA ARG A 212 27.56 -13.59 -2.74
C ARG A 212 27.17 -14.62 -1.68
N GLN A 213 27.47 -15.90 -1.90
CA GLN A 213 27.21 -16.96 -0.92
C GLN A 213 28.02 -16.76 0.36
N ALA A 214 29.31 -16.45 0.26
CA ALA A 214 30.16 -16.16 1.41
C ALA A 214 29.64 -14.94 2.20
N ALA A 215 29.16 -13.89 1.52
CA ALA A 215 28.58 -12.72 2.17
C ALA A 215 27.29 -13.05 2.93
N VAL A 216 26.42 -13.92 2.39
CA VAL A 216 25.22 -14.39 3.10
C VAL A 216 25.59 -15.20 4.35
N MET A 217 26.52 -16.15 4.21
CA MET A 217 26.97 -17.02 5.31
C MET A 217 27.71 -16.24 6.42
N ALA A 218 28.30 -15.09 6.11
CA ALA A 218 28.98 -14.25 7.10
C ALA A 218 28.02 -13.47 8.02
N VAL A 219 26.71 -13.43 7.71
CA VAL A 219 25.72 -12.68 8.48
C VAL A 219 24.96 -13.60 9.44
N ASP A 220 25.21 -13.44 10.74
CA ASP A 220 24.42 -14.12 11.77
C ASP A 220 23.07 -13.42 11.98
N LYS A 221 22.05 -13.89 11.24
CA LYS A 221 20.66 -13.39 11.33
C LYS A 221 20.11 -13.50 12.75
N LYS A 222 20.45 -14.58 13.48
CA LYS A 222 19.95 -14.80 14.84
C LYS A 222 20.54 -13.77 15.79
N LEU A 223 21.85 -13.51 15.70
CA LEU A 223 22.51 -12.48 16.50
C LEU A 223 21.92 -11.09 16.23
N LEU A 224 21.64 -10.75 14.98
CA LEU A 224 20.96 -9.49 14.63
C LEU A 224 19.58 -9.41 15.29
N VAL A 225 18.76 -10.44 15.19
CA VAL A 225 17.44 -10.48 15.84
C VAL A 225 17.57 -10.34 17.36
N ASP A 226 18.45 -11.11 17.99
CA ASP A 226 18.61 -11.14 19.45
C ASP A 226 19.16 -9.81 20.00
N ARG A 227 20.14 -9.21 19.31
CA ARG A 227 20.92 -8.07 19.86
C ARG A 227 20.47 -6.72 19.32
N LEU A 228 20.16 -6.63 18.03
CA LEU A 228 19.74 -5.37 17.41
C LEU A 228 18.22 -5.20 17.49
N LEU A 229 17.47 -6.24 17.13
CA LEU A 229 15.99 -6.18 17.10
C LEU A 229 15.34 -6.61 18.43
N ARG A 230 16.14 -6.98 19.43
CA ARG A 230 15.69 -7.39 20.79
C ARG A 230 14.64 -8.52 20.77
N GLY A 231 14.68 -9.39 19.77
CA GLY A 231 13.74 -10.49 19.59
C GLY A 231 12.46 -10.13 18.83
N TYR A 232 12.26 -8.88 18.41
CA TYR A 232 11.10 -8.42 17.62
C TYR A 232 11.22 -8.73 16.12
N GLY A 233 11.99 -9.75 15.76
CA GLY A 233 12.13 -10.18 14.39
C GLY A 233 12.22 -11.68 14.28
N GLN A 234 12.04 -12.19 13.07
CA GLN A 234 12.18 -13.61 12.78
C GLN A 234 13.22 -13.79 11.67
N PRO A 235 14.26 -14.61 11.89
CA PRO A 235 15.13 -15.03 10.80
C PRO A 235 14.31 -15.79 9.76
N ILE A 236 14.44 -15.38 8.49
CA ILE A 236 13.79 -16.04 7.35
C ILE A 236 14.84 -16.46 6.33
N ASP A 237 14.55 -17.55 5.63
CA ASP A 237 15.39 -18.12 4.56
C ASP A 237 14.74 -17.97 3.17
N THR A 238 13.53 -17.42 3.12
CA THR A 238 12.72 -17.16 1.93
C THR A 238 12.33 -15.68 1.89
N LEU A 239 11.94 -15.20 0.71
CA LEU A 239 11.34 -13.87 0.55
C LEU A 239 9.87 -13.85 0.96
N GLU A 240 9.23 -15.01 1.01
CA GLU A 240 7.87 -15.15 1.52
C GLU A 240 7.91 -15.33 3.03
N THR A 241 7.10 -14.55 3.74
CA THR A 241 6.93 -14.67 5.19
C THR A 241 5.89 -15.75 5.54
N PRO A 242 5.86 -16.28 6.78
CA PRO A 242 4.92 -17.33 7.19
C PRO A 242 3.43 -17.02 6.99
N GLU A 243 3.06 -15.75 6.83
CA GLU A 243 1.69 -15.30 6.59
C GLU A 243 1.24 -15.51 5.13
N TYR A 244 2.16 -15.80 4.21
CA TYR A 244 1.85 -16.06 2.80
C TYR A 244 1.33 -17.50 2.62
N GLU A 245 0.28 -17.65 1.80
CA GLU A 245 -0.27 -18.97 1.43
C GLU A 245 0.75 -19.88 0.74
N ALA A 246 1.72 -19.29 0.03
CA ALA A 246 2.77 -20.00 -0.69
C ALA A 246 4.01 -20.33 0.17
N TYR A 247 4.06 -19.87 1.43
CA TYR A 247 5.23 -20.04 2.29
C TYR A 247 5.57 -21.53 2.50
N ASP A 248 6.80 -21.90 2.16
CA ASP A 248 7.33 -23.24 2.39
C ASP A 248 8.32 -23.25 3.56
N PRO A 249 7.92 -23.71 4.76
CA PRO A 249 8.81 -23.76 5.92
C PRO A 249 9.95 -24.77 5.77
N SER A 250 9.89 -25.66 4.79
CA SER A 250 10.95 -26.65 4.52
C SER A 250 12.16 -26.06 3.80
N ILE A 251 11.99 -24.90 3.14
CA ILE A 251 13.12 -24.19 2.53
C ILE A 251 13.99 -23.62 3.65
N LYS A 252 15.22 -24.15 3.72
CA LYS A 252 16.28 -23.68 4.60
C LYS A 252 17.48 -23.33 3.75
N VAL A 253 18.05 -22.15 3.97
CA VAL A 253 19.35 -21.80 3.44
C VAL A 253 20.36 -22.27 4.47
N GLU A 254 21.20 -23.23 4.11
CA GLU A 254 22.29 -23.67 4.98
C GLU A 254 23.25 -22.49 5.23
N HIS A 255 23.50 -22.21 6.50
CA HIS A 255 24.52 -21.26 6.98
C HIS A 255 25.60 -22.03 7.71
#